data_AF-A0A7M7G9K9-F1
#
_entry.id   AF-A0A7M7G9K9-F1
#
_cell.length_a   1.000
_cell.length_b   1.000
_cell.length_c   1.000
_cell.angle_alpha   90.00
_cell.angle_beta   90.00
_cell.angle_gamma   90.00
#
_symmetry.space_group_name_H-M   'P 1'
#
loop_
_entity.id
_entity.type
_entity.pdbx_description
1 polymer ?
#
loop_
_entity_poly.entity_id
_entity_poly.type
_entity_poly.pdbx_seq_one_letter_code
_entity_poly.pdbx_strand_id
1 'polypeptide(L)'
;MNLIRFVIKSSIVGGIVYYTYKEGLWSKSEETAALYKKLNVKIAPYVKENVPEKITKEISQLPSVTDITNFIKVTWNKGVMSSMGFISNLPTHTFNSATSLYETTQSYIKELSV
;
A
#
# COMPACT_ATOMS: atom_id res chain seq x y z
N MET A 1 8.24 -30.44 1.58
CA MET A 1 8.99 -29.45 0.76
C MET A 1 8.57 -27.99 0.96
N ASN A 2 7.68 -27.65 1.90
CA ASN A 2 7.19 -26.26 2.09
C ASN A 2 8.01 -25.43 3.09
N LEU A 3 8.62 -26.06 4.11
CA LEU A 3 9.35 -25.36 5.17
C LEU A 3 10.68 -24.75 4.66
N ILE A 4 11.47 -25.52 3.90
CA ILE A 4 12.77 -25.06 3.35
C ILE A 4 12.55 -23.87 2.42
N ARG A 5 11.53 -23.94 1.55
CA ARG A 5 11.18 -22.84 0.65
C ARG A 5 10.73 -21.60 1.41
N PHE A 6 10.00 -21.77 2.50
CA PHE A 6 9.58 -20.67 3.37
C PHE A 6 10.78 -19.98 4.02
N VAL A 7 11.71 -20.76 4.61
CA VAL A 7 12.93 -20.23 5.25
C VAL A 7 13.80 -19.47 4.25
N ILE A 8 14.04 -20.03 3.07
CA ILE A 8 14.84 -19.35 2.04
C ILE A 8 14.19 -18.02 1.63
N LYS A 9 12.88 -18.02 1.38
CA LYS A 9 12.16 -16.79 0.99
C LYS A 9 12.14 -15.76 2.12
N SER A 10 11.89 -16.17 3.35
CA SER A 10 11.83 -15.25 4.49
C SER A 10 13.19 -14.63 4.79
N SER A 11 14.28 -15.40 4.67
CA SER A 11 15.65 -14.87 4.79
C SER A 11 15.97 -13.84 3.71
N ILE A 12 15.58 -14.07 2.46
CA ILE A 12 15.78 -13.09 1.36
C ILE A 12 15.02 -11.80 1.66
N VAL A 13 13.73 -11.91 2.00
CA VAL A 13 12.89 -10.74 2.30
C VAL A 13 13.43 -9.99 3.52
N GLY A 14 13.77 -10.69 4.59
CA GLY A 14 14.38 -10.10 5.79
C GLY A 14 15.70 -9.39 5.48
N GLY A 15 16.54 -9.96 4.62
CA GLY A 15 17.77 -9.33 4.15
C GLY A 15 17.52 -8.04 3.37
N ILE A 16 16.54 -8.04 2.46
CA ILE A 16 16.16 -6.84 1.70
C ILE A 16 15.62 -5.75 2.63
N VAL A 17 14.74 -6.10 3.56
CA VAL A 17 14.19 -5.16 4.54
C VAL A 17 15.29 -4.58 5.42
N TYR A 18 16.20 -5.42 5.92
CA TYR A 18 17.33 -4.96 6.72
C TYR A 18 18.25 -4.02 5.93
N TYR A 19 18.57 -4.36 4.69
CA TYR A 19 19.41 -3.53 3.83
C TYR A 19 18.75 -2.18 3.52
N THR A 20 17.47 -2.18 3.15
CA THR A 20 16.74 -0.95 2.84
C THR A 20 16.53 -0.06 4.06
N TYR A 21 16.35 -0.65 5.25
CA TYR A 21 16.37 0.09 6.50
C TYR A 21 17.74 0.76 6.73
N LYS A 22 18.83 0.00 6.59
CA LYS A 22 20.20 0.51 6.74
C LYS A 22 20.58 1.62 5.74
N GLU A 23 20.10 1.52 4.51
CA GLU A 23 20.27 2.58 3.49
C GLU A 23 19.45 3.84 3.79
N GLY A 24 18.57 3.81 4.81
CA GLY A 24 17.80 4.95 5.25
C GLY A 24 16.42 5.07 4.62
N LEU A 25 15.94 4.07 3.87
CA LEU A 25 14.62 4.14 3.22
C LEU A 25 13.47 4.19 4.25
N TRP A 26 13.60 3.43 5.33
CA TRP A 26 12.61 3.31 6.42
C TRP A 26 13.19 3.66 7.79
N SER A 27 14.35 4.32 7.82
CA SER A 27 15.05 4.69 9.06
C SER A 27 14.58 6.05 9.57
N LYS A 28 15.45 6.76 10.30
CA LYS A 28 15.21 8.12 10.78
C LYS A 28 15.08 9.09 9.61
N SER A 29 14.29 10.15 9.82
CA SER A 29 14.04 11.20 8.83
C SER A 29 15.31 11.80 8.23
N GLU A 30 16.37 11.96 9.04
CA GLU A 30 17.67 12.47 8.60
C GLU A 30 18.37 11.54 7.59
N GLU A 31 18.35 10.23 7.86
CA GLU A 31 18.96 9.22 7.01
C GLU A 31 18.18 9.07 5.70
N THR A 32 16.85 9.11 5.78
CA THR A 32 15.98 9.15 4.60
C THR A 32 16.24 10.40 3.75
N ALA A 33 16.31 11.58 4.36
CA ALA A 33 16.62 12.81 3.63
C ALA A 33 17.98 12.76 2.94
N ALA A 34 18.99 12.17 3.59
CA ALA A 34 20.31 11.97 3.01
C ALA A 34 20.29 11.00 1.82
N LEU A 35 19.56 9.88 1.93
CA LEU A 35 19.35 8.93 0.83
C LEU A 35 18.68 9.62 -0.38
N TYR A 36 17.56 10.32 -0.14
CA TYR A 36 16.85 11.04 -1.19
C TYR A 36 17.70 12.13 -1.84
N LYS A 37 18.52 12.85 -1.07
CA LYS A 37 19.47 13.84 -1.62
C LYS A 37 20.48 13.18 -2.56
N LYS A 38 21.06 12.04 -2.17
CA LYS A 38 22.00 11.27 -3.02
C LYS A 38 21.32 10.77 -4.29
N LEU A 39 20.10 10.25 -4.19
CA LEU A 39 19.33 9.79 -5.34
C LEU A 39 18.99 10.94 -6.29
N ASN A 40 18.55 12.07 -5.76
CA ASN A 40 18.23 13.25 -6.56
C ASN A 40 19.46 13.73 -7.33
N VAL A 41 20.63 13.84 -6.71
CA VAL A 41 21.88 14.22 -7.41
C VAL A 41 22.21 13.27 -8.57
N LYS A 42 21.95 11.96 -8.41
CA LYS A 42 22.18 10.97 -9.47
C LYS A 42 21.12 11.03 -10.57
N ILE A 43 19.86 11.25 -10.23
CA ILE A 43 18.71 11.14 -11.14
C ILE A 43 18.42 12.46 -11.87
N ALA A 44 18.67 13.60 -11.23
CA ALA A 44 18.46 14.95 -11.77
C ALA A 44 19.05 15.17 -13.17
N PRO A 45 20.31 14.78 -13.48
CA PRO A 45 20.86 14.96 -14.83
C PRO A 45 20.07 14.17 -15.87
N TYR A 46 19.72 12.91 -15.60
CA TYR A 46 18.94 12.08 -16.52
C TYR A 46 17.54 12.63 -16.78
N VAL A 47 16.88 13.15 -15.76
CA VAL A 47 15.56 13.79 -15.91
C VAL A 47 15.67 15.04 -16.77
N LYS A 48 16.69 15.88 -16.55
CA LYS A 48 16.92 17.10 -17.32
C LYS A 48 17.20 16.82 -18.80
N GLU A 49 17.92 15.74 -19.09
CA GLU A 49 18.33 15.39 -20.46
C GLU A 49 17.24 14.66 -21.25
N ASN A 50 16.40 13.85 -20.58
CA ASN A 50 15.45 12.96 -21.26
C ASN A 50 13.99 13.39 -21.14
N VAL A 51 13.66 14.31 -20.24
CA VAL A 51 12.28 14.78 -20.03
C VAL A 51 12.10 16.16 -20.69
N PRO A 52 11.16 16.31 -21.64
CA PRO A 52 10.84 17.60 -22.24
C PRO A 52 10.50 18.66 -21.19
N GLU A 53 11.02 19.88 -21.38
CA GLU A 53 10.87 20.99 -20.42
C GLU A 53 9.39 21.29 -20.09
N LYS A 54 8.49 21.11 -21.05
CA LYS A 54 7.04 21.22 -20.86
C LYS A 54 6.50 20.31 -19.76
N ILE A 55 6.99 19.06 -19.69
CA ILE A 55 6.54 18.05 -18.72
C ILE A 55 7.13 18.38 -17.34
N THR A 56 8.41 18.74 -17.28
CA THR A 56 9.02 19.19 -16.01
C THR A 56 8.36 20.46 -15.47
N LYS A 57 7.91 21.36 -16.35
CA LYS A 57 7.23 22.61 -15.99
C LYS A 57 5.80 22.37 -15.50
N GLU A 58 5.08 21.42 -16.08
CA GLU A 58 3.76 20.98 -15.58
C GLU A 58 3.87 20.27 -14.22
N ILE A 59 4.88 19.41 -14.02
CA ILE A 59 5.10 18.71 -12.74
C ILE A 59 5.55 19.69 -11.63
N SER A 60 6.33 20.72 -11.99
CA SER A 60 6.80 21.73 -11.03
C SER A 60 5.70 22.72 -10.61
N GLN A 61 4.61 22.81 -11.39
CA GLN A 61 3.46 23.61 -10.97
C GLN A 61 2.75 22.85 -9.86
N LEU A 62 2.84 23.41 -8.65
CA LEU A 62 2.05 22.93 -7.52
C LEU A 62 0.57 22.92 -7.95
N PRO A 63 -0.17 21.84 -7.63
CA PRO A 63 -1.60 21.80 -7.91
C PRO A 63 -2.27 23.03 -7.30
N SER A 64 -3.26 23.59 -8.00
CA SER A 64 -3.89 24.81 -7.53
C SER A 64 -4.53 24.58 -6.15
N VAL A 65 -4.60 25.62 -5.32
CA VAL A 65 -5.26 25.54 -4.01
C VAL A 65 -6.71 25.03 -4.16
N THR A 66 -7.36 25.40 -5.26
CA THR A 66 -8.70 24.92 -5.62
C THR A 66 -8.71 23.42 -5.86
N ASP A 67 -7.75 22.87 -6.59
CA ASP A 67 -7.65 21.42 -6.86
C ASP A 67 -7.39 20.63 -5.59
N ILE A 68 -6.47 21.12 -4.74
CA ILE A 68 -6.18 20.51 -3.43
C ILE A 68 -7.44 20.52 -2.56
N THR A 69 -8.13 21.65 -2.49
CA THR A 69 -9.36 21.80 -1.70
C THR A 69 -10.46 20.88 -2.19
N ASN A 70 -10.64 20.79 -3.52
CA ASN A 70 -11.62 19.90 -4.14
C ASN A 70 -11.27 18.43 -3.90
N PHE A 71 -9.99 18.05 -4.03
CA PHE A 71 -9.52 16.70 -3.75
C PHE A 71 -9.82 16.28 -2.31
N ILE A 72 -9.53 17.16 -1.34
CA ILE A 72 -9.81 16.89 0.08
C ILE A 72 -11.30 16.72 0.31
N LYS A 73 -12.14 17.63 -0.23
CA LYS A 73 -13.61 17.55 -0.10
C LYS A 73 -14.16 16.26 -0.68
N VAL A 74 -13.75 15.89 -1.89
CA VAL A 74 -14.21 14.68 -2.57
C VAL A 74 -13.77 13.43 -1.82
N THR A 75 -12.51 13.39 -1.37
CA THR A 75 -11.96 12.24 -0.64
C THR A 75 -12.66 12.06 0.70
N TRP A 76 -12.90 13.15 1.44
CA TRP A 76 -13.64 13.11 2.70
C TRP A 76 -15.06 12.57 2.50
N ASN A 77 -15.81 13.12 1.53
CA ASN A 77 -17.17 12.69 1.26
C ASN A 77 -17.24 11.22 0.84
N LYS A 78 -16.32 10.77 -0.03
CA LYS A 78 -16.21 9.35 -0.40
C LYS A 78 -15.89 8.47 0.80
N GLY A 79 -14.99 8.91 1.68
CA GLY A 79 -14.66 8.20 2.91
C GLY A 79 -15.86 8.03 3.84
N VAL A 80 -16.61 9.11 4.06
CA VAL A 80 -17.84 9.09 4.87
C VAL A 80 -18.89 8.16 4.26
N MET A 81 -19.18 8.31 2.96
CA MET A 81 -20.15 7.47 2.26
C MET A 81 -19.76 5.99 2.29
N SER A 82 -18.50 5.67 2.05
CA SER A 82 -18.02 4.29 2.07
C SER A 82 -18.09 3.68 3.46
N SER A 83 -17.75 4.44 4.50
CA SER A 83 -17.81 3.97 5.89
C SER A 83 -19.26 3.72 6.32
N MET A 84 -20.17 4.65 6.02
CA MET A 84 -21.59 4.47 6.31
C MET A 84 -22.20 3.34 5.50
N GLY A 85 -21.80 3.19 4.23
CA GLY A 85 -22.19 2.06 3.40
C GLY A 85 -21.72 0.73 3.98
N PHE A 86 -20.49 0.65 4.47
CA PHE A 86 -19.99 -0.55 5.16
C PHE A 86 -20.81 -0.84 6.43
N ILE A 87 -21.05 0.18 7.27
CA ILE A 87 -21.84 0.01 8.50
C ILE A 87 -23.26 -0.44 8.19
N SER A 88 -23.88 0.11 7.16
CA SER A 88 -25.22 -0.30 6.71
C SER A 88 -25.25 -1.75 6.23
N ASN A 89 -24.16 -2.24 5.63
CA ASN A 89 -24.06 -3.61 5.11
C ASN A 89 -23.46 -4.59 6.12
N LEU A 90 -23.01 -4.14 7.30
CA LEU A 90 -22.43 -4.99 8.35
C LEU A 90 -23.33 -6.19 8.71
N PRO A 91 -24.66 -6.03 8.91
CA PRO A 91 -25.52 -7.16 9.24
C PRO A 91 -25.48 -8.24 8.16
N THR A 92 -25.55 -7.85 6.89
CA THR A 92 -25.50 -8.77 5.75
C THR A 92 -24.15 -9.48 5.65
N HIS A 93 -23.04 -8.75 5.78
CA HIS A 93 -21.71 -9.35 5.77
C HIS A 93 -21.50 -10.33 6.94
N THR A 94 -21.99 -9.98 8.13
CA THR A 94 -21.91 -10.82 9.33
C THR A 94 -22.74 -12.08 9.16
N PHE A 95 -23.99 -11.95 8.68
CA PHE A 95 -24.88 -13.07 8.44
C PHE A 95 -24.32 -14.04 7.39
N ASN A 96 -23.84 -13.52 6.26
CA ASN A 96 -23.24 -14.33 5.21
C ASN A 96 -21.99 -15.07 5.72
N SER A 97 -21.13 -14.38 6.46
CA SER A 97 -19.91 -14.99 7.04
C SER A 97 -20.25 -16.09 8.05
N ALA A 98 -21.23 -15.87 8.93
CA ALA A 98 -21.68 -16.85 9.90
C ALA A 98 -22.27 -18.10 9.22
N THR A 99 -23.06 -17.88 8.16
CA THR A 99 -23.68 -18.97 7.38
C THR A 99 -22.62 -19.80 6.67
N SER A 100 -21.65 -19.17 6.00
CA SER A 100 -20.55 -19.88 5.32
C SER A 100 -19.67 -20.65 6.29
N LEU A 101 -19.40 -20.12 7.49
CA LEU A 101 -18.66 -20.84 8.54
C LEU A 101 -19.44 -22.06 9.04
N TYR A 102 -20.75 -21.91 9.24
CA TYR A 102 -21.62 -23.01 9.64
C TYR A 102 -21.65 -24.12 8.58
N GLU A 103 -21.85 -23.78 7.31
CA GLU A 103 -21.86 -24.71 6.19
C GLU A 103 -20.52 -25.44 6.04
N THR A 104 -19.41 -24.71 6.15
CA THR A 104 -18.05 -25.27 6.11
C THR A 104 -17.81 -26.23 7.27
N THR A 105 -18.22 -25.86 8.48
CA THR A 105 -18.06 -26.74 9.66
C THR A 105 -18.90 -28.00 9.52
N GLN A 106 -20.14 -27.87 9.04
CA GLN A 106 -21.02 -28.99 8.72
C GLN A 106 -20.43 -29.93 7.67
N SER A 107 -19.81 -29.41 6.60
CA SER A 107 -19.19 -30.25 5.58
C SER A 107 -18.00 -31.04 6.14
N TYR A 108 -17.13 -30.40 6.93
CA TYR A 108 -16.02 -31.09 7.59
C TYR A 108 -16.48 -32.19 8.55
N ILE A 109 -17.53 -31.93 9.35
CA ILE A 109 -18.09 -32.94 10.26
C ILE A 109 -18.63 -34.15 9.48
N LYS A 110 -19.30 -33.91 8.34
CA LYS A 110 -19.80 -35.00 7.49
C LYS A 110 -18.67 -35.81 6.88
N GLU A 111 -17.61 -35.16 6.38
CA GLU A 111 -16.43 -35.85 5.84
C GLU A 111 -15.69 -36.69 6.89
N LEU A 112 -15.66 -36.25 8.15
CA LEU A 112 -15.07 -37.00 9.27
C LEU A 112 -15.94 -38.16 9.78
N SER A 113 -17.23 -38.18 9.44
CA SER A 113 -18.19 -39.20 9.86
C SER A 113 -18.36 -40.36 8.86
N VAL A 114 -17.62 -40.33 7.75
CA VAL A 114 -17.49 -41.38 6.72
C VAL A 114 -16.16 -42.10 6.93
#